data_AF-A0A8X8GCV2-F1
#
_entry.id   AF-A0A8X8GCV2-F1
#
_cell.length_a   1.000
_cell.length_b   1.000
_cell.length_c   1.000
_cell.angle_alpha   90.00
_cell.angle_beta   90.00
_cell.angle_gamma   90.00
#
_symmetry.space_group_name_H-M   'P 1'
#
loop_
_entity.id
_entity.type
_entity.pdbx_description
1 polymer ?
#
loop_
_entity_poly.entity_id
_entity_poly.type
_entity_poly.pdbx_seq_one_letter_code
_entity_poly.pdbx_strand_id
1 'polypeptide(L)' 'MSNDAIRPQKAISADVKAMIVDTLGGRIQVFWDKESAARPFGQLVFFAEFLDVGSLFDTWVEECPPDLQ' A
#
# COMPACT_ATOMS: atom_id res chain seq x y z
N MET A 1 22.67 -7.66 -22.94
CA MET A 1 22.45 -6.49 -22.06
C MET A 1 20.99 -6.09 -22.21
N SER A 2 20.12 -6.61 -21.33
CA SER A 2 18.68 -6.30 -21.36
C SER A 2 18.50 -4.87 -20.87
N ASN A 3 17.95 -4.01 -21.72
CA ASN A 3 17.69 -2.62 -21.38
C ASN A 3 16.37 -2.60 -20.61
N ASP A 4 16.43 -2.55 -19.29
CA ASP A 4 15.26 -2.34 -18.44
C ASP A 4 14.74 -0.93 -18.72
N ALA A 5 13.81 -0.84 -19.68
CA ALA A 5 13.10 0.38 -20.01
C ALA A 5 12.42 0.88 -18.74
N ILE A 6 12.96 1.96 -18.18
CA ILE A 6 12.36 2.71 -17.08
C ILE A 6 10.92 3.01 -17.49
N ARG A 7 9.98 2.28 -16.89
CA ARG A 7 8.55 2.44 -17.16
C ARG A 7 8.21 3.90 -16.84
N PRO A 8 7.59 4.66 -17.75
CA PRO A 8 7.27 6.06 -17.47
C PRO A 8 6.32 6.09 -16.27
N GLN A 9 6.82 6.55 -15.11
CA GLN A 9 5.97 6.90 -13.99
C GLN A 9 5.13 8.09 -14.46
N LYS A 10 3.84 7.84 -14.69
CA LYS A 10 2.86 8.90 -14.98
C LYS A 10 2.97 9.94 -13.86
N ALA A 11 3.28 11.18 -14.22
CA ALA A 11 3.38 12.26 -13.26
C ALA A 11 2.04 12.41 -12.51
N ILE A 12 2.11 12.46 -11.19
CA ILE A 12 0.97 12.75 -10.31
C ILE A 12 0.56 14.21 -10.56
N SER A 13 -0.71 14.43 -10.90
CA SER A 13 -1.23 15.77 -11.16
C SER A 13 -1.23 16.61 -9.88
N ALA A 14 -1.02 17.92 -10.01
CA ALA A 14 -0.86 18.85 -8.89
C ALA A 14 -2.11 18.98 -7.99
N ASP A 15 -3.28 18.57 -8.49
CA ASP A 15 -4.56 18.54 -7.76
C ASP A 15 -4.80 17.23 -6.97
N VAL A 16 -3.91 16.25 -7.08
CA VAL A 16 -4.03 14.98 -6.34
C VAL A 16 -3.64 15.19 -4.89
N LYS A 17 -4.65 15.23 -4.01
CA LYS A 17 -4.44 15.28 -2.56
C LYS A 17 -3.90 13.94 -2.06
N ALA A 18 -2.74 13.98 -1.40
CA ALA A 18 -2.19 12.85 -0.69
C ALA A 18 -3.08 12.47 0.51
N MET A 19 -3.34 11.18 0.66
CA MET A 19 -3.85 10.61 1.90
C MET A 19 -2.67 10.11 2.73
N ILE A 20 -2.64 10.46 4.01
CA ILE A 20 -1.63 9.99 4.95
C ILE A 20 -2.23 8.85 5.73
N VAL A 21 -1.54 7.72 5.75
CA VAL A 21 -1.97 6.50 6.46
C VAL A 21 -0.85 6.07 7.39
N ASP A 22 -1.17 5.90 8.66
CA ASP A 22 -0.24 5.39 9.65
C ASP A 22 -0.40 3.86 9.76
N THR A 23 0.72 3.15 9.73
CA THR A 23 0.76 1.68 9.81
C THR A 23 1.83 1.26 10.80
N LEU A 24 1.81 -0.01 11.22
CA LEU A 24 2.88 -0.59 12.06
C LEU A 24 4.28 -0.45 11.43
N GLY A 25 4.36 -0.42 10.09
CA GLY A 25 5.59 -0.21 9.33
C GLY A 25 6.00 1.26 9.16
N GLY A 26 5.24 2.19 9.73
CA GLY A 26 5.43 3.64 9.60
C GLY A 26 4.39 4.30 8.72
N ARG A 27 4.65 5.58 8.38
CA ARG A 27 3.72 6.44 7.66
C ARG A 27 3.84 6.29 6.15
N ILE A 28 2.71 6.09 5.47
CA ILE A 28 2.62 5.94 4.02
C ILE A 28 1.80 7.09 3.42
N GLN A 29 2.24 7.62 2.28
CA GLN A 29 1.48 8.60 1.50
C GLN A 29 0.85 7.92 0.29
N VAL A 30 -0.47 7.98 0.18
CA VAL A 30 -1.23 7.39 -0.92
C VAL A 30 -1.72 8.48 -1.85
N PHE A 31 -1.38 8.35 -3.13
CA PHE A 31 -1.85 9.22 -4.21
C PHE A 31 -2.78 8.42 -5.12
N TRP A 32 -4.00 8.92 -5.31
CA TRP A 32 -4.99 8.28 -6.17
C TRP A 32 -5.10 9.01 -7.51
N ASP A 33 -4.82 8.28 -8.60
CA ASP A 33 -5.14 8.74 -9.95
C ASP A 33 -6.57 8.29 -10.29
N LYS A 34 -7.49 9.26 -10.41
CA LYS A 34 -8.91 9.00 -10.73
C LYS A 34 -9.11 8.38 -12.10
N GLU A 35 -8.16 8.56 -13.01
CA GLU A 35 -8.18 8.00 -14.37
C GLU A 35 -7.57 6.59 -14.42
N SER A 36 -7.04 6.09 -13.29
CA SER A 36 -6.43 4.75 -13.22
C SER A 36 -7.41 3.74 -12.66
N ALA A 37 -7.38 2.52 -13.20
CA ALA A 37 -8.11 1.41 -12.61
C ALA A 37 -7.62 1.17 -11.18
N ALA A 38 -8.56 0.96 -10.25
CA ALA A 38 -8.25 0.66 -8.87
C ALA A 38 -7.34 -0.58 -8.78
N ARG A 39 -6.16 -0.42 -8.19
CA ARG A 39 -5.21 -1.52 -7.97
C ARG A 39 -5.35 -2.04 -6.55
N PRO A 40 -5.42 -3.37 -6.34
CA PRO A 40 -5.47 -3.96 -4.99
C PRO A 40 -4.33 -3.49 -4.09
N PHE A 41 -3.14 -3.26 -4.65
CA PHE A 41 -1.97 -2.76 -3.90
C PHE A 41 -2.22 -1.43 -3.18
N GLY A 42 -3.03 -0.52 -3.74
CA GLY A 42 -3.36 0.74 -3.08
C GLY A 42 -4.26 0.55 -1.86
N GLN A 43 -5.04 -0.53 -1.82
CA GLN A 43 -5.93 -0.84 -0.70
C GLN A 43 -5.20 -1.51 0.47
N LEU A 44 -4.09 -2.21 0.22
CA LEU A 44 -3.30 -2.90 1.26
C LEU A 44 -2.83 -1.97 2.38
N VAL A 45 -2.55 -0.70 2.06
CA VAL A 45 -2.13 0.30 3.05
C VAL A 45 -3.21 0.53 4.12
N PHE A 46 -4.48 0.58 3.72
CA PHE A 46 -5.60 0.75 4.66
C PHE A 46 -5.88 -0.52 5.46
N PHE A 47 -5.62 -1.69 4.87
CA PHE A 47 -5.66 -2.95 5.61
C PHE A 47 -4.58 -2.99 6.70
N ALA A 48 -3.37 -2.53 6.42
CA ALA A 48 -2.31 -2.42 7.42
C ALA A 48 -2.66 -1.44 8.56
N GLU A 49 -3.25 -0.29 8.24
CA GLU A 49 -3.78 0.65 9.25
C GLU A 49 -4.90 0.02 10.10
N PHE A 50 -5.80 -0.74 9.47
CA PHE A 50 -6.84 -1.48 10.19
C PHE A 50 -6.26 -2.47 11.22
N LEU A 51 -5.19 -3.20 10.85
CA LEU A 51 -4.52 -4.10 11.79
C LEU A 51 -3.90 -3.37 12.98
N ASP A 52 -3.36 -2.16 12.75
CA ASP A 52 -2.76 -1.32 13.79
C ASP A 52 -3.83 -0.77 14.74
N VAL A 53 -4.85 -0.10 14.20
CA VAL A 53 -5.97 0.47 14.97
C VAL A 53 -6.73 -0.59 15.75
N GLY A 54 -6.90 -1.78 15.16
CA GLY A 54 -7.57 -2.92 15.80
C GLY A 54 -6.68 -3.70 16.78
N SER A 55 -5.37 -3.41 16.86
CA SER A 55 -4.39 -4.25 17.56
C SER A 55 -4.49 -5.73 17.16
N LEU A 56 -4.74 -5.99 15.87
CA LEU A 56 -4.98 -7.32 15.30
C LEU A 56 -3.73 -7.91 14.62
N PHE A 57 -2.65 -7.12 14.51
CA PHE A 57 -1.47 -7.53 13.76
C PHE A 57 -0.86 -8.84 14.29
N ASP A 58 -0.64 -8.95 15.59
CA ASP A 58 0.00 -10.13 16.19
C ASP A 58 -0.83 -11.40 15.96
N THR A 59 -2.15 -11.34 16.22
CA THR A 59 -3.06 -12.47 15.96
C THR A 59 -3.07 -12.85 14.48
N TRP A 60 -3.06 -11.88 13.57
CA TRP A 60 -3.01 -12.14 12.14
C TRP A 60 -1.71 -12.84 11.72
N VAL A 61 -0.58 -12.50 12.33
CA VAL A 61 0.72 -13.18 12.11
C VAL A 61 0.70 -14.60 12.66
N GLU A 62 0.11 -14.81 13.83
CA GLU A 62 -0.02 -16.13 14.47
C GLU A 62 -0.91 -17.10 13.68
N GLU A 63 -1.96 -16.60 13.02
CA GLU A 63 -2.86 -17.39 12.18
C GLU A 63 -2.27 -17.71 10.78
N CYS A 64 -1.12 -17.13 10.42
CA CYS A 64 -0.50 -17.36 9.13
C CYS A 64 0.01 -18.82 9.04
N PRO A 65 -0.32 -19.57 7.97
CA PRO A 65 0.10 -20.96 7.84
C PRO A 65 1.63 -21.10 7.94
N PRO A 66 2.16 -22.07 8.70
CA PRO A 66 3.59 -22.22 8.93
C PRO A 66 4.38 -22.59 7.66
N ASP A 67 3.72 -23.00 6.59
CA ASP A 67 4.27 -23.27 5.26
C ASP A 67 4.48 -22.01 4.40
N LEU A 68 4.07 -20.83 4.90
CA LEU A 68 4.19 -19.53 4.24
C LEU A 68 5.16 -18.55 4.96
N GLN A 69 5.85 -18.98 6.02
CA GLN A 69 6.87 -18.20 6.76
C GLN A 69 8.29 -18.47 6.22
#